data_AF-A0A2V6SMK8-F1
#
_entry.id   AF-A0A2V6SMK8-F1
#
_cell.length_a   1.000
_cell.length_b   1.000
_cell.length_c   1.000
_cell.angle_alpha   90.00
_cell.angle_beta   90.00
_cell.angle_gamma   90.00
#
_symmetry.space_group_name_H-M   'P 1'
#
loop_
_entity.id
_entity.type
_entity.pdbx_description
1 polymer ?
#
loop_
_entity_poly.entity_id
_entity_poly.type
_entity_poly.pdbx_seq_one_letter_code
_entity_poly.pdbx_strand_id
1 'polypeptide(L)'
;MLLSEIAQKLQRMGVQTLGIVASTPERTSLYFRYRPARIPMGADPDHVTHRAYGLPSVPLTPEIHHAVGAAAARALGPDVSPTEAYDVLGRLDGYQVEEPDLAQFQQHQGQLTGQFLVDREGLVTWASIECARDGLAGVGQMASEAELLAAAQALRQGLR
;
A
#
# COMPACT_ATOMS: atom_id res chain seq x y z
N MET A 1 6.83 7.29 -2.98
CA MET A 1 7.37 6.52 -4.12
C MET A 1 6.23 5.75 -4.74
N LEU A 2 5.83 6.06 -5.98
CA LEU A 2 4.68 5.43 -6.60
C LEU A 2 5.11 4.10 -7.22
N LEU A 3 4.57 2.98 -6.73
CA LEU A 3 4.81 1.61 -7.25
C LEU A 3 4.68 1.54 -8.79
N SER A 4 3.87 2.41 -9.39
CA SER A 4 3.72 2.54 -10.85
C SER A 4 4.99 2.93 -11.61
N GLU A 5 5.91 3.68 -11.00
CA GLU A 5 7.18 4.07 -11.65
C GLU A 5 8.13 2.87 -11.73
N ILE A 6 8.13 2.04 -10.67
CA ILE A 6 8.95 0.84 -10.57
C ILE A 6 8.36 -0.30 -11.39
N ALA A 7 7.05 -0.37 -11.56
CA ALA A 7 6.37 -1.41 -12.33
C ALA A 7 6.94 -1.59 -13.74
N GLN A 8 7.29 -0.51 -14.44
CA GLN A 8 7.92 -0.61 -15.76
C GLN A 8 9.32 -1.24 -15.72
N LYS A 9 10.09 -0.97 -14.66
CA LYS A 9 11.42 -1.57 -14.46
C LYS A 9 11.28 -3.07 -14.14
N LEU A 10 10.33 -3.43 -13.27
CA LEU A 10 9.99 -4.81 -12.94
C LEU A 10 9.49 -5.59 -14.17
N GLN A 11 8.65 -4.98 -15.00
CA GLN A 11 8.14 -5.59 -16.23
C GLN A 11 9.27 -5.94 -17.20
N ARG A 12 10.28 -5.08 -17.35
CA ARG A 12 11.49 -5.36 -18.14
C ARG A 12 12.31 -6.53 -17.59
N MET A 13 12.15 -6.85 -16.30
CA MET A 13 12.74 -8.03 -15.66
C MET A 13 11.85 -9.28 -15.75
N GLY A 14 10.66 -9.17 -16.35
CA GLY A 14 9.70 -10.27 -16.46
C GLY A 14 8.73 -10.39 -15.28
N VAL A 15 8.67 -9.38 -14.40
CA VAL A 15 7.76 -9.34 -13.23
C VAL A 15 6.60 -8.40 -13.54
N GLN A 16 5.37 -8.91 -13.49
CA GLN A 16 4.16 -8.08 -13.60
C GLN A 16 3.81 -7.47 -12.23
N THR A 17 3.17 -6.30 -12.24
CA THR A 17 2.76 -5.60 -11.01
C THR A 17 1.24 -5.48 -10.96
N LEU A 18 0.67 -5.83 -9.81
CA LEU A 18 -0.75 -5.71 -9.48
C LEU A 18 -0.87 -5.05 -8.11
N GLY A 19 -1.69 -4.00 -8.01
CA GLY A 19 -2.08 -3.45 -6.72
C GLY A 19 -3.41 -4.06 -6.27
N ILE A 20 -3.55 -4.35 -4.97
CA ILE A 20 -4.82 -4.76 -4.36
C ILE A 20 -5.17 -3.73 -3.30
N VAL A 21 -6.41 -3.23 -3.31
CA VAL A 21 -6.90 -2.30 -2.29
C VAL A 21 -8.07 -2.91 -1.54
N ALA A 22 -8.06 -2.71 -0.23
CA ALA A 22 -9.17 -3.05 0.65
C ALA A 22 -10.31 -2.06 0.45
N SER A 23 -11.06 -2.18 -0.66
CA SER A 23 -12.23 -1.36 -0.99
C SER A 23 -13.12 -2.07 -2.01
N THR A 24 -14.27 -1.48 -2.33
CA THR A 24 -15.16 -1.96 -3.39
C THR A 24 -14.61 -1.60 -4.79
N PRO A 25 -14.98 -2.35 -5.85
CA PRO A 25 -14.60 -2.02 -7.22
C PRO A 25 -15.00 -0.59 -7.64
N GLU A 26 -16.19 -0.13 -7.21
CA GLU A 26 -16.73 1.19 -7.52
C GLU A 26 -15.88 2.29 -6.88
N ARG A 27 -15.58 2.17 -5.57
CA ARG A 27 -14.74 3.14 -4.84
C ARG A 27 -13.30 3.13 -5.32
N THR A 28 -12.76 1.94 -5.58
CA THR A 28 -11.43 1.78 -6.20
C THR A 28 -11.37 2.54 -7.52
N SER A 29 -12.34 2.31 -8.41
CA SER A 29 -12.41 2.97 -9.71
C SER A 29 -12.56 4.49 -9.58
N LEU A 30 -13.35 4.96 -8.60
CA LEU A 30 -13.52 6.39 -8.33
C LEU A 30 -12.22 7.02 -7.84
N TYR A 31 -11.58 6.46 -6.81
CA TYR A 31 -10.35 6.99 -6.22
C TYR A 31 -9.21 7.09 -7.25
N PHE A 32 -9.02 6.06 -8.07
CA PHE A 32 -7.97 6.06 -9.09
C PHE A 32 -8.24 7.02 -10.27
N ARG A 33 -9.40 7.68 -10.36
CA ARG A 33 -9.59 8.86 -11.24
C ARG A 33 -8.86 10.10 -10.72
N TYR A 34 -8.78 10.26 -9.40
CA TYR A 34 -8.09 11.38 -8.74
C TYR A 34 -6.59 11.11 -8.61
N ARG A 35 -6.19 9.84 -8.43
CA ARG A 35 -4.78 9.44 -8.34
C ARG A 35 -4.46 8.27 -9.27
N PRO A 36 -4.30 8.48 -10.59
CA PRO A 36 -4.12 7.39 -11.54
C PRO A 36 -2.93 6.48 -11.21
N ALA A 37 -3.21 5.22 -10.88
CA ALA A 37 -2.21 4.16 -10.83
C ALA A 37 -1.98 3.63 -12.25
N ARG A 38 -0.75 3.74 -12.77
CA ARG A 38 -0.39 3.21 -14.10
C ARG A 38 -0.14 1.69 -14.09
N ILE A 39 -0.89 0.95 -13.27
CA ILE A 39 -0.83 -0.50 -13.09
C ILE A 39 -2.25 -1.06 -12.91
N PRO A 40 -2.48 -2.35 -13.20
CA PRO A 40 -3.72 -3.02 -12.82
C PRO A 40 -3.99 -2.91 -11.31
N MET A 41 -5.24 -2.64 -10.96
CA MET A 41 -5.72 -2.56 -9.58
C MET A 41 -6.86 -3.56 -9.38
N GLY A 42 -6.79 -4.35 -8.31
CA GLY A 42 -7.86 -5.22 -7.82
C GLY A 42 -8.47 -4.67 -6.54
N ALA A 43 -9.74 -5.00 -6.32
CA ALA A 43 -10.52 -4.62 -5.14
C ALA A 43 -10.74 -5.87 -4.27
N ASP A 44 -10.53 -5.75 -2.97
CA ASP A 44 -10.69 -6.83 -1.97
C ASP A 44 -11.54 -6.32 -0.79
N PRO A 45 -12.86 -6.11 -0.97
CA PRO A 45 -13.72 -5.50 0.04
C PRO A 45 -13.87 -6.38 1.30
N ASP A 46 -13.71 -7.70 1.17
CA ASP A 46 -13.87 -8.66 2.27
C ASP A 46 -12.52 -9.07 2.93
N HIS A 47 -11.43 -8.39 2.57
CA HIS A 47 -10.06 -8.67 3.01
C HIS A 47 -9.64 -10.14 2.83
N VAL A 48 -10.20 -10.85 1.86
CA VAL A 48 -9.88 -12.27 1.65
C VAL A 48 -8.44 -12.38 1.17
N THR A 49 -8.05 -11.51 0.25
CA THR A 49 -6.67 -11.47 -0.27
C THR A 49 -5.71 -10.98 0.81
N HIS A 50 -6.04 -9.90 1.51
CA HIS A 50 -5.17 -9.36 2.58
C HIS A 50 -4.90 -10.41 3.66
N ARG A 51 -5.92 -11.13 4.11
CA ARG A 51 -5.78 -12.22 5.09
C ARG A 51 -5.00 -13.41 4.54
N ALA A 52 -5.24 -13.80 3.29
CA ALA A 52 -4.51 -14.91 2.65
C ALA A 52 -3.00 -14.63 2.54
N TYR A 53 -2.62 -13.37 2.36
CA TYR A 53 -1.22 -12.91 2.33
C TYR A 53 -0.65 -12.60 3.73
N GLY A 54 -1.40 -12.87 4.79
CA GLY A 54 -0.95 -12.70 6.18
C GLY A 54 -0.81 -11.24 6.61
N LEU A 55 -1.48 -10.30 5.93
CA LEU A 55 -1.46 -8.89 6.34
C LEU A 55 -2.33 -8.69 7.58
N PRO A 56 -1.77 -8.17 8.69
CA PRO A 56 -2.54 -7.93 9.90
C PRO A 56 -3.45 -6.71 9.71
N SER A 57 -4.63 -6.79 10.32
CA SER A 57 -5.47 -5.61 10.60
C SER A 57 -5.18 -5.18 12.03
N VAL A 58 -4.77 -3.93 12.23
CA VAL A 58 -4.46 -3.40 13.56
C VAL A 58 -5.60 -2.49 14.06
N PRO A 59 -5.99 -2.56 15.34
CA PRO A 59 -7.02 -1.68 15.88
C PRO A 59 -6.63 -0.21 15.73
N LEU A 60 -7.58 0.67 15.40
CA LEU A 60 -7.35 2.12 15.31
C LEU A 60 -7.19 2.73 16.71
N THR A 61 -6.00 2.59 17.31
CA THR A 61 -5.65 3.24 18.58
C THR A 61 -5.12 4.66 18.35
N PRO A 62 -5.10 5.54 19.37
CA PRO A 62 -4.50 6.87 19.27
C PRO A 62 -3.05 6.84 18.77
N GLU A 63 -2.28 5.82 19.15
CA GLU A 63 -0.89 5.63 18.72
C GLU A 63 -0.79 5.35 17.22
N ILE A 64 -1.69 4.52 16.68
CA ILE A 64 -1.75 4.24 15.24
C ILE A 64 -2.21 5.47 14.47
N HIS A 65 -3.20 6.20 14.98
CA HIS A 65 -3.63 7.46 14.37
C HIS A 65 -2.48 8.47 14.30
N HIS A 66 -1.70 8.61 15.38
CA HIS A 66 -0.52 9.46 15.41
C HIS A 66 0.57 8.99 14.41
N ALA A 67 0.81 7.68 14.32
CA ALA A 67 1.79 7.10 13.40
C ALA A 67 1.41 7.34 11.92
N VAL A 68 0.13 7.18 11.56
CA VAL A 68 -0.40 7.50 10.23
C VAL A 68 -0.25 8.99 9.93
N GLY A 69 -0.59 9.87 10.87
CA GLY A 69 -0.39 11.31 10.73
C GLY A 69 1.07 11.68 10.50
N ALA A 70 2.00 11.08 11.25
CA ALA A 70 3.43 11.30 11.08
C ALA A 70 3.94 10.80 9.72
N ALA A 71 3.42 9.68 9.23
CA ALA A 71 3.73 9.17 7.90
C ALA A 71 3.23 10.11 6.78
N ALA A 72 2.01 10.62 6.92
CA ALA A 72 1.44 11.60 6.00
C ALA A 72 2.25 12.91 5.99
N ALA A 73 2.66 13.42 7.15
CA ALA A 73 3.50 14.61 7.25
C ALA A 73 4.85 14.40 6.52
N ARG A 74 5.52 13.26 6.72
CA ARG A 74 6.75 12.93 5.98
C ARG A 74 6.56 12.93 4.46
N ALA A 75 5.40 12.48 3.97
CA ALA A 75 5.10 12.45 2.55
C ALA A 75 4.77 13.83 1.96
N LEU A 76 4.17 14.71 2.76
CA LEU A 76 3.77 16.06 2.34
C LEU A 76 4.87 17.12 2.48
N GLY A 77 5.80 16.94 3.43
CA GLY A 77 6.90 17.87 3.71
C GLY A 77 6.94 18.30 5.18
N PRO A 78 8.08 18.87 5.64
CA PRO A 78 8.35 19.13 7.04
C PRO A 78 7.41 20.17 7.69
N ASP A 79 6.73 20.98 6.89
CA ASP A 79 5.87 22.06 7.37
C ASP A 79 4.43 21.62 7.69
N VAL A 80 4.08 20.36 7.44
CA VAL A 80 2.73 19.83 7.71
C VAL A 80 2.69 19.13 9.06
N SER A 81 1.82 19.59 9.96
CA SER A 81 1.60 18.92 11.25
C SER A 81 1.09 17.49 11.04
N PRO A 82 1.64 16.48 11.76
CA PRO A 82 1.10 15.11 11.77
C PRO A 82 -0.41 15.03 12.05
N THR A 83 -0.95 15.93 12.88
CA THR A 83 -2.38 15.95 13.21
C THR A 83 -3.25 16.48 12.08
N GLU A 84 -2.70 17.26 11.16
CA GLU A 84 -3.40 17.88 10.04
C GLU A 84 -3.09 17.18 8.70
N ALA A 85 -2.05 16.36 8.67
CA ALA A 85 -1.49 15.80 7.44
C ALA A 85 -2.48 14.91 6.68
N TYR A 86 -3.33 14.16 7.37
CA TYR A 86 -4.35 13.33 6.74
C TYR A 86 -5.41 14.20 6.03
N ASP A 87 -5.88 15.26 6.71
CA ASP A 87 -6.84 16.19 6.12
C ASP A 87 -6.24 17.00 4.97
N VAL A 88 -4.95 17.37 5.08
CA VAL A 88 -4.21 18.02 3.98
C VAL A 88 -4.11 17.07 2.78
N LEU A 89 -3.78 15.79 2.98
CA LEU A 89 -3.72 14.79 1.91
C LEU A 89 -5.06 14.65 1.17
N GLY A 90 -6.18 14.60 1.91
CA GLY A 90 -7.51 14.50 1.32
C GLY A 90 -7.95 15.77 0.58
N ARG A 91 -7.48 16.96 0.99
CA ARG A 91 -7.74 18.21 0.25
C ARG A 91 -6.93 18.32 -1.04
N LEU A 92 -5.74 17.71 -1.09
CA LEU A 92 -4.82 17.85 -2.22
C LEU A 92 -5.25 17.08 -3.47
N ASP A 93 -5.96 15.96 -3.31
CA ASP A 93 -6.44 15.17 -4.45
C ASP A 93 -7.89 15.47 -4.85
N GLY A 94 -8.61 16.28 -4.05
CA GLY A 94 -10.00 16.63 -4.31
C GLY A 94 -10.97 15.46 -4.14
N TYR A 95 -10.52 14.34 -3.53
CA TYR A 95 -11.39 13.21 -3.22
C TYR A 95 -12.35 13.59 -2.09
N GLN A 96 -13.65 13.43 -2.33
CA GLN A 96 -14.67 13.64 -1.33
C GLN A 96 -14.90 12.32 -0.58
N VAL A 97 -14.57 12.30 0.72
CA VAL A 97 -14.91 11.18 1.60
C VAL A 97 -16.43 11.18 1.79
N GLU A 98 -17.07 10.05 1.47
CA GLU A 98 -18.50 9.86 1.63
C GLU A 98 -18.81 8.79 2.70
N GLU A 99 -20.08 8.62 3.07
CA GLU A 99 -20.49 7.62 4.09
C GLU A 99 -19.97 6.19 3.83
N PRO A 100 -19.95 5.68 2.59
CA PRO A 100 -19.39 4.35 2.34
C PRO A 100 -17.89 4.26 2.66
N ASP A 101 -17.12 5.34 2.49
CA ASP A 101 -15.70 5.36 2.86
C ASP A 101 -15.54 5.30 4.38
N LEU A 102 -16.41 5.97 5.14
CA LEU A 102 -16.40 5.97 6.60
C LEU A 102 -16.78 4.61 7.16
N ALA A 103 -17.82 3.97 6.62
CA ALA A 103 -18.22 2.62 7.01
C ALA A 103 -17.10 1.60 6.73
N GLN A 104 -16.46 1.74 5.57
CA GLN A 104 -15.33 0.91 5.17
C GLN A 104 -14.12 1.14 6.10
N PHE A 105 -13.79 2.38 6.45
CA PHE A 105 -12.72 2.70 7.40
C PHE A 105 -12.96 2.06 8.78
N GLN A 106 -14.20 2.08 9.28
CA GLN A 106 -14.56 1.43 10.54
C GLN A 106 -14.42 -0.10 10.48
N GLN A 107 -14.73 -0.71 9.33
CA GLN A 107 -14.60 -2.15 9.12
C GLN A 107 -13.15 -2.61 8.93
N HIS A 108 -12.30 -1.78 8.32
CA HIS A 108 -10.97 -2.18 7.86
C HIS A 108 -9.89 -2.00 8.93
N GLN A 109 -10.19 -1.20 9.96
CA GLN A 109 -9.23 -0.76 10.96
C GLN A 109 -7.95 -0.21 10.29
N GLY A 110 -6.80 -0.25 10.95
CA GLY A 110 -5.51 0.03 10.32
C GLY A 110 -5.05 -1.17 9.50
N GLN A 111 -5.68 -1.44 8.37
CA GLN A 111 -5.20 -2.48 7.44
C GLN A 111 -3.79 -2.12 6.98
N LEU A 112 -2.80 -2.95 7.34
CA LEU A 112 -1.42 -2.71 6.94
C LEU A 112 -1.20 -3.03 5.46
N THR A 113 -0.23 -2.35 4.86
CA THR A 113 0.20 -2.57 3.48
C THR A 113 1.32 -3.61 3.42
N GLY A 114 1.36 -4.41 2.35
CA GLY A 114 2.52 -5.24 2.06
C GLY A 114 2.83 -5.35 0.58
N GLN A 115 4.07 -5.74 0.29
CA GLN A 115 4.61 -5.98 -1.03
C GLN A 115 5.15 -7.41 -1.07
N PHE A 116 4.73 -8.17 -2.09
CA PHE A 116 5.06 -9.58 -2.20
C PHE A 116 5.59 -9.86 -3.60
N LEU A 117 6.59 -10.74 -3.68
CA LEU A 117 7.04 -11.31 -4.94
C LEU A 117 6.52 -12.75 -5.01
N VAL A 118 5.76 -13.02 -6.07
CA VAL A 118 5.19 -14.34 -6.34
C VAL A 118 5.88 -14.92 -7.57
N ASP A 119 6.36 -16.16 -7.46
CA ASP A 119 6.99 -16.87 -8.57
C ASP A 119 5.97 -17.46 -9.57
N ARG A 120 6.44 -18.25 -10.53
CA ARG A 120 5.58 -18.81 -11.59
C ARG A 120 4.72 -19.96 -11.09
N GLU A 121 5.13 -20.58 -10.00
CA GLU A 121 4.47 -21.67 -9.32
C GLU A 121 3.41 -21.15 -8.32
N GLY A 122 3.35 -19.83 -8.12
CA GLY A 122 2.39 -19.18 -7.23
C GLY A 122 2.88 -19.06 -5.79
N LEU A 123 4.18 -19.29 -5.52
CA LEU A 123 4.76 -19.20 -4.19
C LEU A 123 5.27 -17.78 -3.92
N VAL A 124 5.04 -17.32 -2.69
CA VAL A 124 5.62 -16.07 -2.20
C VAL A 124 7.09 -16.30 -1.87
N THR A 125 7.99 -15.75 -2.69
CA THR A 125 9.45 -15.91 -2.51
C THR A 125 10.09 -14.75 -1.75
N TRP A 126 9.38 -13.63 -1.63
CA TRP A 126 9.83 -12.46 -0.89
C TRP A 126 8.63 -11.64 -0.41
N ALA A 127 8.75 -11.02 0.77
CA ALA A 127 7.73 -10.17 1.35
C ALA A 127 8.37 -8.97 2.07
N SER A 128 7.70 -7.82 1.97
CA SER A 128 7.92 -6.64 2.81
C SER A 128 6.57 -6.19 3.32
N ILE A 129 6.36 -6.29 4.63
CA ILE A 129 5.11 -5.90 5.29
C ILE A 129 5.40 -4.65 6.12
N GLU A 130 4.52 -3.66 6.01
CA GLU A 130 4.55 -2.45 6.81
C GLU A 130 4.65 -2.78 8.30
N CYS A 131 5.39 -1.96 9.05
CA CYS A 131 5.66 -2.14 10.48
C CYS A 131 6.43 -3.41 10.89
N ALA A 132 6.70 -4.37 9.99
CA ALA A 132 7.38 -5.61 10.37
C ALA A 132 8.84 -5.39 10.80
N ARG A 133 9.53 -4.39 10.23
CA ARG A 133 10.92 -4.05 10.57
C ARG A 133 11.02 -3.01 11.69
N ASP A 134 10.25 -1.93 11.58
CA ASP A 134 10.45 -0.72 12.39
C ASP A 134 9.25 -0.41 13.33
N GLY A 135 8.31 -1.37 13.48
CA GLY A 135 7.08 -1.14 14.23
C GLY A 135 6.29 0.06 13.70
N LEU A 136 5.66 0.83 14.60
CA LEU A 136 4.87 2.01 14.21
C LEU A 136 5.69 3.10 13.49
N ALA A 137 7.01 3.13 13.63
CA ALA A 137 7.85 4.06 12.88
C ALA A 137 7.86 3.74 11.37
N GLY A 138 7.62 2.46 11.03
CA GLY A 138 7.55 1.95 9.66
C GLY A 138 6.23 2.20 8.95
N VAL A 139 5.25 2.87 9.57
CA VAL A 139 3.99 3.24 8.88
C VAL A 139 4.31 4.15 7.69
N GLY A 140 3.70 3.85 6.55
CA GLY A 140 3.92 4.47 5.25
C GLY A 140 5.27 4.15 4.61
N GLN A 141 6.11 3.30 5.22
CA GLN A 141 7.42 2.95 4.70
C GLN A 141 7.38 1.60 3.99
N MET A 142 7.50 1.65 2.66
CA MET A 142 7.55 0.47 1.81
C MET A 142 8.99 0.14 1.41
N ALA A 143 9.22 -1.05 0.86
CA ALA A 143 10.52 -1.39 0.32
C ALA A 143 10.93 -0.38 -0.76
N SER A 144 12.21 -0.02 -0.72
CA SER A 144 12.84 0.87 -1.68
C SER A 144 12.88 0.25 -3.08
N GLU A 145 13.09 1.09 -4.10
CA GLU A 145 13.33 0.60 -5.47
C GLU A 145 14.47 -0.43 -5.51
N ALA A 146 15.58 -0.16 -4.80
CA ALA A 146 16.73 -1.05 -4.78
C ALA A 146 16.38 -2.43 -4.19
N GLU A 147 15.60 -2.47 -3.11
CA GLU A 147 15.14 -3.72 -2.50
C GLU A 147 14.22 -4.51 -3.45
N LEU A 148 13.26 -3.84 -4.10
CA LEU A 148 12.34 -4.48 -5.04
C LEU A 148 13.07 -5.05 -6.27
N LEU A 149 14.00 -4.29 -6.85
CA LEU A 149 14.80 -4.76 -7.99
C LEU A 149 15.75 -5.89 -7.58
N ALA A 150 16.34 -5.84 -6.39
CA ALA A 150 17.18 -6.91 -5.86
C ALA A 150 16.38 -8.20 -5.64
N ALA A 151 15.18 -8.11 -5.05
CA ALA A 151 14.29 -9.24 -4.87
C ALA A 151 13.88 -9.88 -6.21
N ALA A 152 13.50 -9.06 -7.20
CA ALA A 152 13.18 -9.53 -8.55
C ALA A 152 14.38 -10.20 -9.24
N GLN A 153 15.59 -9.67 -9.05
CA GLN A 153 16.80 -10.26 -9.61
C GLN A 153 17.13 -11.61 -8.96
N ALA A 154 16.97 -11.75 -7.65
CA ALA A 154 17.18 -12.99 -6.92
C ALA A 154 16.23 -14.10 -7.39
N LEU A 155 14.94 -13.78 -7.60
CA LEU A 155 13.96 -14.72 -8.15
C LEU A 155 14.41 -15.27 -9.51
N ARG A 156 14.93 -14.42 -10.40
CA ARG A 156 15.41 -14.86 -11.72
C ARG A 156 16.64 -15.77 -11.66
N GLN A 157 17.47 -15.63 -10.63
CA GLN A 157 18.67 -16.45 -10.47
C GLN A 157 18.34 -17.81 -9.86
N GLY A 158 17.30 -17.91 -9.03
CA GLY A 158 16.80 -19.17 -8.48
C GLY A 158 16.03 -20.04 -9.48
N LEU A 159 15.67 -19.50 -10.64
CA LEU A 159 15.00 -20.22 -11.75
C LEU A 159 15.98 -20.90 -12.74
N ARG A 160 17.29 -20.93 -12.44
CA ARG A 160 18.32 -21.56 -13.28
C ARG A 160 18.71 -22.94 -12.80
#